data_AF-A0A7Y3KX55-F1
#
_entry.id   AF-A0A7Y3KX55-F1
#
_cell.length_a   1.000
_cell.length_b   1.000
_cell.length_c   1.000
_cell.angle_alpha   90.00
_cell.angle_beta   90.00
_cell.angle_gamma   90.00
#
_symmetry.space_group_name_H-M   'P 1'
#
loop_
_entity.id
_entity.type
_entity.pdbx_description
1 polymer ?
#
loop_
_entity_poly.entity_id
_entity_poly.type
_entity_poly.pdbx_seq_one_letter_code
_entity_poly.pdbx_strand_id
1 'polypeptide(L)' 'MGYSLSLGEPPTQLRGFQGVTLAPGRSARVTITLGVSAFQSAPRGVLTVVAGTYSVSVGESSASFTSTTPIVW' A
#
# COMPACT_ATOMS: atom_id res chain seq x y z
N MET A 1 5.81 -1.63 6.44
CA MET A 1 7.07 -1.09 5.90
C MET A 1 7.48 -1.90 4.68
N GLY A 2 7.13 -1.48 3.47
CA GLY A 2 7.40 -2.23 2.24
C GLY A 2 7.86 -1.39 1.10
N TYR A 3 9.11 -1.56 0.72
CA TYR A 3 9.69 -1.03 -0.49
C TYR A 3 10.71 -2.03 -1.03
N SER A 4 10.74 -2.19 -2.35
CA SER A 4 11.81 -2.91 -3.03
C SER A 4 13.01 -1.98 -3.14
N LEU A 5 14.10 -2.31 -2.45
CA LEU A 5 15.38 -1.57 -2.49
C LEU A 5 16.05 -1.57 -3.87
N SER A 6 15.56 -2.33 -4.85
CA SER A 6 16.27 -2.60 -6.10
C SER A 6 16.20 -1.47 -7.14
N LEU A 7 15.34 -0.46 -6.98
CA LEU A 7 15.06 0.54 -8.03
C LEU A 7 15.04 2.01 -7.58
N GLY A 8 15.37 2.33 -6.33
CA GLY A 8 15.28 3.72 -5.82
C GLY A 8 13.84 4.26 -5.70
N GLU A 9 12.86 3.35 -5.61
CA GLU A 9 11.45 3.64 -5.38
C GLU A 9 11.27 4.44 -4.06
N PRO A 10 10.37 5.43 -3.99
CA PRO A 10 10.03 6.10 -2.74
C PRO A 10 9.78 5.10 -1.60
N PRO A 11 10.23 5.39 -0.37
CA PRO A 11 10.18 4.42 0.74
C PRO A 11 8.76 3.97 1.09
N THR A 12 7.74 4.76 0.72
CA THR A 12 6.32 4.45 0.80
C THR A 12 5.55 5.13 -0.33
N GLN A 13 4.50 4.47 -0.83
CA GLN A 13 3.62 4.99 -1.86
C GLN A 13 2.16 4.70 -1.48
N LEU A 14 1.29 5.71 -1.54
CA LEU A 14 -0.14 5.54 -1.28
C LEU A 14 -0.76 4.73 -2.42
N ARG A 15 -1.33 3.57 -2.09
CA ARG A 15 -2.00 2.69 -3.08
C ARG A 15 -3.53 2.73 -3.02
N GLY A 16 -4.09 3.28 -1.96
CA GLY A 16 -5.53 3.46 -1.81
C GLY A 16 -5.86 4.22 -0.54
N PHE A 17 -7.00 4.90 -0.53
CA PHE A 17 -7.56 5.57 0.63
C PHE A 17 -9.09 5.53 0.56
N GLN A 18 -9.76 5.60 1.71
CA GLN A 18 -11.21 5.66 1.80
C GLN A 18 -11.60 6.61 2.92
N GLY A 19 -12.38 7.64 2.60
CA GLY A 19 -13.00 8.49 3.61
C GLY A 19 -14.14 7.74 4.30
N VAL A 20 -14.19 7.84 5.63
CA VAL A 20 -15.26 7.26 6.45
C VAL A 20 -15.79 8.33 7.40
N THR A 21 -17.11 8.53 7.41
CA THR A 21 -17.78 9.33 8.42
C THR A 21 -18.43 8.38 9.43
N LEU A 22 -18.07 8.53 10.70
CA LEU A 22 -18.59 7.72 11.81
C LEU A 22 -19.32 8.61 12.80
N ALA A 23 -20.52 8.20 13.20
CA ALA A 23 -21.16 8.78 14.39
C ALA A 23 -20.44 8.29 15.66
N PRO A 24 -20.53 9.03 16.78
CA PRO A 24 -19.92 8.63 18.04
C PRO A 24 -20.27 7.18 18.44
N GLY A 25 -19.26 6.41 18.85
CA GLY A 25 -19.42 5.01 19.27
C GLY A 25 -19.66 4.01 18.13
N ARG A 26 -19.61 4.43 16.86
CA ARG A 26 -19.74 3.52 15.71
C ARG A 26 -18.38 3.07 15.19
N SER A 27 -18.35 1.86 14.65
CA SER A 27 -17.21 1.33 13.90
C SER A 27 -17.66 0.95 12.49
N ALA A 28 -16.76 1.08 11.52
CA ALA A 28 -16.96 0.61 10.17
C ALA A 28 -15.78 -0.26 9.73
N ARG A 29 -16.08 -1.30 8.95
CA ARG A 29 -15.05 -2.08 8.26
C ARG A 29 -14.78 -1.44 6.91
N VAL A 30 -13.53 -1.06 6.68
CA VAL A 30 -13.06 -0.54 5.40
C VAL A 30 -12.33 -1.66 4.65
N THR A 31 -12.66 -1.84 3.37
CA THR A 31 -11.95 -2.76 2.48
C THR A 31 -11.32 -1.96 1.36
N ILE A 32 -9.99 -2.03 1.26
CA ILE A 32 -9.23 -1.43 0.15
C ILE A 32 -8.70 -2.59 -0.69
N THR A 33 -9.09 -2.63 -1.96
CA THR A 33 -8.66 -3.69 -2.88
C THR A 33 -7.43 -3.24 -3.64
N LEU A 34 -6.34 -4.00 -3.53
CA LEU A 34 -5.10 -3.75 -4.28
C LEU A 34 -5.06 -4.66 -5.51
N GLY A 35 -5.24 -4.08 -6.70
CA GLY A 35 -5.07 -4.80 -7.96
C GLY A 35 -3.60 -4.98 -8.36
N VAL A 36 -3.34 -5.72 -9.43
CA VAL A 36 -1.99 -5.95 -10.00
C VAL A 36 -1.20 -4.67 -10.24
N SER A 37 -1.86 -3.58 -10.63
CA SER A 37 -1.24 -2.28 -10.85
C SER A 37 -0.64 -1.67 -9.58
N ALA A 38 -1.09 -2.10 -8.40
CA ALA A 38 -0.49 -1.69 -7.14
C ALA A 38 0.91 -2.29 -6.93
N PHE A 39 1.35 -3.25 -7.76
CA PHE A 39 2.64 -3.91 -7.64
C PHE A 39 3.54 -3.67 -8.85
N GLN A 40 3.08 -2.84 -9.79
CA GLN A 40 3.85 -2.50 -10.98
C GLN A 40 4.83 -1.36 -10.70
N SER A 41 6.00 -1.45 -11.33
CA SER A 41 6.94 -0.35 -11.49
C SER A 41 7.30 -0.21 -12.97
N ALA A 42 7.81 0.95 -13.37
CA ALA A 42 8.18 1.24 -14.76
C ALA A 42 9.67 1.56 -14.93
N PRO A 43 10.60 0.62 -14.62
CA PRO A 43 12.04 0.89 -14.60
C PRO A 43 12.63 1.29 -15.97
N ARG A 44 11.92 1.03 -17.07
CA ARG A 44 12.28 1.43 -18.45
C ARG A 44 11.09 1.99 -19.25
N GLY A 45 10.13 2.60 -18.56
CA GLY A 45 8.89 3.10 -19.18
C GLY A 45 7.86 2.02 -19.54
N VAL A 46 8.12 0.76 -19.19
CA VAL A 46 7.18 -0.36 -19.34
C VAL A 46 6.69 -0.78 -17.96
N LEU A 47 5.37 -0.81 -17.76
CA LEU A 47 4.76 -1.28 -16.52
C LEU A 47 4.97 -2.80 -16.36
N THR A 48 5.73 -3.18 -15.36
CA THR A 48 6.01 -4.58 -15.02
C THR A 48 5.74 -4.83 -13.55
N VAL A 49 5.08 -5.94 -13.21
CA VAL A 49 5.01 -6.42 -11.82
C VAL A 49 6.40 -6.95 -11.47
N VAL A 50 6.94 -6.50 -10.34
CA VAL A 50 8.24 -6.97 -9.85
C VAL A 50 7.96 -8.10 -8.86
N ALA A 51 8.44 -9.31 -9.14
CA ALA A 51 8.30 -10.41 -8.18
C ALA A 51 9.06 -10.08 -6.89
N GLY A 52 8.51 -10.44 -5.74
CA GLY A 52 9.17 -10.23 -4.46
C GLY A 52 8.23 -9.97 -3.29
N THR A 53 8.85 -9.64 -2.16
CA THR A 53 8.13 -9.34 -0.92
C THR A 53 7.79 -7.85 -0.86
N TYR A 54 6.49 -7.57 -0.87
CA TYR A 54 5.96 -6.25 -0.58
C TYR A 54 5.50 -6.20 0.87
N SER A 55 5.43 -5.00 1.44
CA SER A 55 4.85 -4.82 2.76
C SER A 55 3.79 -3.74 2.71
N VAL A 56 2.57 -4.15 2.97
CA VAL A 56 1.39 -3.29 2.95
C VAL A 56 1.20 -2.73 4.35
N SER A 57 1.21 -1.40 4.46
CA SER A 57 0.93 -0.68 5.71
C SER A 57 -0.43 0.03 5.61
N VAL A 58 -1.18 0.05 6.71
CA VAL A 58 -2.45 0.78 6.84
C VAL A 58 -2.37 1.70 8.06
N GLY A 59 -2.86 2.92 7.92
CA GLY A 59 -2.90 3.90 9.00
C GLY A 59 -3.69 5.14 8.60
N GLU A 60 -3.78 6.09 9.52
CA GLU A 60 -4.50 7.35 9.33
C GLU A 60 -3.66 8.41 8.61
N SER A 61 -2.34 8.21 8.56
CA SER A 61 -1.38 9.13 7.95
C SER A 61 -0.17 8.37 7.41
N SER A 62 0.55 8.95 6.44
CA SER A 62 1.83 8.41 5.97
C SER A 62 2.93 8.44 7.05
N ALA A 63 2.75 9.22 8.12
CA ALA A 63 3.64 9.25 9.27
C ALA A 63 3.26 8.27 10.39
N SER A 64 2.08 7.65 10.34
CA SER A 64 1.56 6.77 11.41
C SER A 64 0.81 5.57 10.83
N PHE A 65 1.39 4.38 11.01
CA PHE A 65 0.82 3.12 10.55
C PHE A 65 0.37 2.27 11.73
N THR A 66 -0.87 1.82 11.69
CA THR A 66 -1.49 0.97 12.73
C THR A 66 -1.27 -0.51 12.46
N SER A 67 -1.17 -0.91 11.19
CA SER A 67 -0.95 -2.30 10.80
C SER A 67 0.04 -2.39 9.64
N THR A 68 0.87 -3.42 9.65
CA THR A 68 1.81 -3.75 8.56
C THR A 68 1.77 -5.26 8.35
N THR A 69 1.64 -5.68 7.09
CA THR A 69 1.65 -7.11 6.72
C THR A 69 2.52 -7.33 5.48
N PRO A 70 3.40 -8.34 5.46
CA PRO A 70 4.12 -8.74 4.27
C PRO A 70 3.20 -9.53 3.34
N ILE A 71 3.35 -9.31 2.03
CA ILE A 71 2.71 -10.11 0.97
C ILE A 71 3.76 -10.49 -0.06
N VAL A 72 3.63 -11.70 -0.60
CA VAL A 72 4.55 -12.27 -1.59
C VAL A 72 3.81 -12.32 -2.93
N TRP A 73 4.46 -11.78 -3.97
CA TRP A 73 4.00 -11.76 -5.35
C TRP A 73 4.92 -12.61 -6.24
#